data_AF-A0A921N109-F1
#
_entry.id   AF-A0A921N109-F1
#
_cell.length_a   1.000
_cell.length_b   1.000
_cell.length_c   1.000
_cell.angle_alpha   90.00
_cell.angle_beta   90.00
_cell.angle_gamma   90.00
#
_symmetry.space_group_name_H-M   'P 1'
#
loop_
_entity.id
_entity.type
_entity.pdbx_description
1 polymer ?
#
loop_
_entity_poly.entity_id
_entity_poly.type
_entity_poly.pdbx_seq_one_letter_code
_entity_poly.pdbx_strand_id
1 'polypeptide(L)'
;MKIFPSTHKIKSVTESHVDLDLNVPLAYIELDYSKYKIDKVMKDIANTDVKTEVLVNQEFSSPSVKLFNKFSEAVNMDNLLTRVGDKYYYRPKDMISFEPQRFNYTATIKTNIAYKIANRYNINVACVDDVDSLDLSKRIAAGFSNPSAREIVPPNISINNNRLDAYTFTDMSITDCDVLFIESPDGIHYDDSQKPTEIDKILFLNNNAAIWIASDYNKNYPYENTSSFDEYTIKTPILNSKTSMLSDVYFDINAMPYNPNVIYHNIFNGNKAPILVVEHIGKGYEIISHSSILNNIEENIKVMYEVIMFCYLNRYETTTNLRQWITSEIPDYQIESGKLVKKKYFMSDVDLYKYFNLKASELILYNVNIVDEHTNTTPDDNTQDLYDYATSIQFIGMNGGRLMFDKVTSSNSTYSTEPKKPTNWISMYDGDNIIYLRELHYIVETDLSGKVFTVINEDDLKVKILAFKSTSLGVDTQMPFEKTIPFVKTSVNGVERIREAEYAFYINVHNQEIGFDFLEDFTEDKGEMLFTIRVYQTPDSIQVTDMRQLGGGLKEDAADNYNLMDIGHINGRPYRPAGTVVFTLPTKYKEYENLIEKAIKKYIGASDVPVIFFEDK
;
A
#
# COMPACT_ATOMS: atom_id res chain seq x y z
N MET A 1 -21.85 70.35 21.44
CA MET A 1 -21.97 70.43 19.97
C MET A 1 -22.30 69.03 19.43
N LYS A 2 -23.41 68.84 18.70
CA LYS A 2 -23.75 67.54 18.09
C LYS A 2 -23.18 67.50 16.67
N ILE A 3 -22.23 66.61 16.42
CA ILE A 3 -21.60 66.45 15.10
C ILE A 3 -22.47 65.50 14.27
N PHE A 4 -22.95 65.97 13.10
CA PHE A 4 -23.73 65.15 12.16
C PHE A 4 -22.80 64.61 11.05
N PRO A 5 -22.70 63.28 10.81
CA PRO A 5 -21.56 62.71 10.07
C PRO A 5 -21.60 62.84 8.54
N SER A 6 -22.69 63.31 7.93
CA SER A 6 -22.97 63.02 6.52
C SER A 6 -22.36 63.96 5.48
N THR A 7 -21.58 64.99 5.87
CA THR A 7 -21.00 65.97 4.91
C THR A 7 -19.50 66.26 5.10
N HIS A 8 -18.81 65.56 6.00
CA HIS A 8 -17.41 65.86 6.32
C HIS A 8 -16.46 65.04 5.44
N LYS A 9 -15.47 65.70 4.82
CA LYS A 9 -14.36 65.01 4.12
C LYS A 9 -13.33 64.57 5.15
N ILE A 10 -13.31 63.27 5.44
CA ILE A 10 -12.24 62.64 6.23
C ILE A 10 -10.99 62.56 5.36
N LYS A 11 -9.85 63.02 5.88
CA LYS A 11 -8.56 62.99 5.20
C LYS A 11 -7.49 62.57 6.19
N SER A 12 -6.56 61.73 5.76
CA SER A 12 -5.34 61.43 6.53
C SER A 12 -4.35 62.58 6.37
N VAL A 13 -3.75 63.04 7.46
CA VAL A 13 -2.72 64.09 7.47
C VAL A 13 -1.49 63.52 8.17
N THR A 14 -0.35 63.50 7.50
CA THR A 14 0.90 62.86 7.96
C THR A 14 1.91 63.84 8.56
N GLU A 15 1.59 65.14 8.60
CA GLU A 15 2.47 66.19 9.12
C GLU A 15 2.33 66.35 10.63
N SER A 16 3.42 66.74 11.30
CA SER A 16 3.47 66.93 12.77
C SER A 16 2.62 68.08 13.29
N HIS A 17 2.04 68.89 12.39
CA HIS A 17 1.18 70.01 12.72
C HIS A 17 -0.18 69.86 12.02
N VAL A 18 -1.21 69.57 12.81
CA VAL A 18 -2.60 69.64 12.34
C VAL A 18 -3.10 71.03 12.65
N ASP A 19 -3.53 71.77 11.62
CA ASP A 19 -4.21 73.06 11.80
C ASP A 19 -5.58 72.80 12.48
N LEU A 20 -5.61 73.03 13.79
CA LEU A 20 -6.75 72.82 14.67
C LEU A 20 -7.85 73.88 14.47
N ASP A 21 -7.56 74.98 13.78
CA ASP A 21 -8.56 76.02 13.50
C ASP A 21 -9.50 75.61 12.35
N LEU A 22 -9.04 74.72 11.46
CA LEU A 22 -9.78 74.26 10.28
C LEU A 22 -10.16 72.77 10.32
N ASN A 23 -9.48 71.95 11.12
CA ASN A 23 -9.67 70.50 11.15
C ASN A 23 -9.88 69.99 12.57
N VAL A 24 -10.83 69.05 12.72
CA VAL A 24 -11.06 68.34 13.99
C VAL A 24 -10.33 66.99 13.92
N PRO A 25 -9.28 66.76 14.72
CA PRO A 25 -8.62 65.46 14.75
C PRO A 25 -9.54 64.43 15.40
N LEU A 26 -9.84 63.34 14.67
CA LEU A 26 -10.78 62.31 15.11
C LEU A 26 -10.08 61.16 15.84
N ALA A 27 -8.85 60.83 15.42
CA ALA A 27 -8.01 59.81 16.03
C ALA A 27 -6.55 60.09 15.66
N TYR A 28 -5.61 59.58 16.45
CA TYR A 28 -4.21 59.45 16.03
C TYR A 28 -3.81 57.97 16.03
N ILE A 29 -2.91 57.62 15.12
CA ILE A 29 -2.33 56.29 15.03
C ILE A 29 -0.90 56.39 15.54
N GLU A 30 -0.63 55.71 16.64
CA GLU A 30 0.70 55.54 17.19
C GLU A 30 1.19 54.14 16.83
N LEU A 31 2.45 54.06 16.39
CA LEU A 31 3.09 52.82 16.03
C LEU A 31 4.18 52.54 17.05
N ASP A 32 4.03 51.48 17.84
CA ASP A 32 5.06 50.98 18.75
C ASP A 32 6.01 50.06 17.98
N TYR A 33 7.07 50.67 17.45
CA TYR A 33 8.10 50.02 16.65
C TYR A 33 8.99 49.04 17.43
N SER A 34 8.87 48.98 18.77
CA SER A 34 9.53 47.95 19.58
C SER A 34 8.84 46.59 19.47
N LYS A 35 7.60 46.57 18.94
CA LYS A 35 6.79 45.36 18.77
C LYS A 35 6.90 44.81 17.35
N TYR A 36 7.73 43.79 17.22
CA TYR A 36 7.92 43.05 15.98
C TYR A 36 7.91 41.55 16.25
N LYS A 37 7.69 40.79 15.18
CA LYS A 37 7.74 39.34 15.18
C LYS A 37 8.72 38.88 14.11
N ILE A 38 9.41 37.79 14.43
CA ILE A 38 10.32 37.12 13.53
C ILE A 38 9.72 35.76 13.22
N ASP A 39 9.34 35.57 11.96
CA ASP A 39 8.88 34.28 11.47
C ASP A 39 9.94 33.60 10.62
N LYS A 40 9.96 32.28 10.68
CA LYS A 40 10.78 31.42 9.84
C LYS A 40 9.87 30.63 8.93
N VAL A 41 10.13 30.68 7.63
CA VAL A 41 9.39 29.90 6.62
C VAL A 41 10.38 28.97 5.92
N MET A 42 10.25 27.67 6.19
CA MET A 42 11.09 26.63 5.57
C MET A 42 10.66 26.36 4.13
N LYS A 43 11.60 26.04 3.25
CA LYS A 43 11.32 25.45 1.94
C LYS A 43 11.25 23.93 2.06
N ASP A 44 10.50 23.29 1.17
CA ASP A 44 10.24 21.84 1.21
C ASP A 44 11.53 21.02 1.18
N ILE A 45 12.52 21.45 0.38
CA ILE A 45 13.85 20.80 0.28
C ILE A 45 14.61 20.78 1.60
N ALA A 46 14.31 21.70 2.52
CA ALA A 46 14.96 21.82 3.82
C ALA A 46 14.09 21.31 4.98
N ASN A 47 12.94 20.68 4.69
CA ASN A 47 11.95 20.22 5.66
C ASN A 47 11.76 18.70 5.62
N THR A 48 12.80 17.96 5.22
CA THR A 48 12.75 16.52 4.99
C THR A 48 13.88 15.83 5.75
N ASP A 49 13.54 14.83 6.57
CA ASP A 49 14.51 13.96 7.25
C ASP A 49 14.45 12.56 6.66
N VAL A 50 15.50 12.16 5.95
CA VAL A 50 15.57 10.88 5.23
C VAL A 50 16.95 10.27 5.39
N LYS A 51 17.01 8.96 5.63
CA LYS A 51 18.21 8.15 5.47
C LYS A 51 17.84 6.83 4.79
N THR A 52 18.23 6.69 3.53
CA THR A 52 17.89 5.51 2.71
C THR A 52 19.07 5.07 1.88
N GLU A 53 19.19 3.77 1.62
CA GLU A 53 20.21 3.22 0.74
C GLU A 53 20.08 3.75 -0.69
N VAL A 54 21.22 4.02 -1.34
CA VAL A 54 21.28 4.35 -2.76
C VAL A 54 21.18 3.07 -3.56
N LEU A 55 20.20 3.00 -4.47
CA LEU A 55 20.05 1.86 -5.35
C LEU A 55 20.95 1.98 -6.57
N VAL A 56 21.41 0.85 -7.11
CA VAL A 56 22.11 0.84 -8.39
C VAL A 56 21.18 1.40 -9.48
N ASN A 57 21.74 2.21 -10.38
CA ASN A 57 21.01 2.96 -11.38
C ASN A 57 20.06 4.04 -10.82
N GLN A 58 20.16 4.40 -9.54
CA GLN A 58 19.43 5.56 -9.03
C GLN A 58 19.92 6.84 -9.70
N GLU A 59 18.96 7.64 -10.18
CA GLU A 59 19.21 8.89 -10.89
C GLU A 59 19.46 10.05 -9.91
N PHE A 60 20.41 10.91 -10.27
CA PHE A 60 20.72 12.17 -9.62
C PHE A 60 20.76 13.28 -10.68
N SER A 61 20.24 14.45 -10.32
CA SER A 61 20.16 15.63 -11.18
C SER A 61 21.49 16.39 -11.32
N SER A 62 22.47 16.10 -10.45
CA SER A 62 23.72 16.85 -10.36
C SER A 62 24.89 15.93 -10.02
N PRO A 63 26.11 16.20 -10.53
CA PRO A 63 27.33 15.49 -10.09
C PRO A 63 27.79 15.94 -8.70
N SER A 64 27.30 17.08 -8.21
CA SER A 64 27.76 17.70 -6.95
C SER A 64 27.09 17.11 -5.71
N VAL A 65 26.28 16.05 -5.87
CA VAL A 65 25.64 15.36 -4.76
C VAL A 65 26.66 14.72 -3.83
N LYS A 66 26.31 14.58 -2.56
CA LYS A 66 27.13 13.86 -1.57
C LYS A 66 26.40 12.62 -1.08
N LEU A 67 27.06 11.48 -1.15
CA LEU A 67 26.59 10.25 -0.54
C LEU A 67 27.27 10.04 0.81
N PHE A 68 26.66 9.19 1.62
CA PHE A 68 27.15 8.90 2.97
C PHE A 68 27.29 7.40 3.20
N ASN A 69 28.16 6.99 4.11
CA ASN A 69 28.26 5.61 4.54
C ASN A 69 27.19 5.29 5.62
N LYS A 70 27.18 4.05 6.12
CA LYS A 70 26.22 3.63 7.18
C LYS A 70 26.31 4.44 8.47
N PHE A 71 27.48 5.02 8.76
CA PHE A 71 27.73 5.89 9.93
C PHE A 71 27.44 7.37 9.64
N SER A 72 26.85 7.66 8.47
CA SER A 72 26.55 9.02 8.00
C SER A 72 27.81 9.87 7.77
N GLU A 73 28.96 9.28 7.49
CA GLU A 73 30.18 10.00 7.09
C GLU A 73 30.17 10.16 5.56
N ALA A 74 30.59 11.33 5.05
CA ALA A 74 30.62 11.59 3.62
C ALA A 74 31.62 10.66 2.91
N VAL A 75 31.21 10.07 1.79
CA VAL A 75 32.07 9.18 0.98
C VAL A 75 32.73 9.93 -0.15
N ASN A 76 33.87 9.43 -0.63
CA ASN A 76 34.47 9.95 -1.85
C ASN A 76 33.57 9.60 -3.04
N MET A 77 33.12 10.61 -3.77
CA MET A 77 32.24 10.49 -4.92
C MET A 77 32.96 10.03 -6.21
N ASP A 78 34.30 10.00 -6.20
CA ASP A 78 35.11 9.55 -7.33
C ASP A 78 34.69 8.14 -7.79
N ASN A 79 34.36 8.02 -9.07
CA ASN A 79 33.94 6.76 -9.70
C ASN A 79 32.63 6.15 -9.17
N LEU A 80 31.80 6.86 -8.41
CA LEU A 80 30.49 6.37 -7.96
C LEU A 80 29.35 6.69 -8.94
N LEU A 81 29.46 7.81 -9.66
CA LEU A 81 28.45 8.28 -10.60
C LEU A 81 28.93 8.14 -12.04
N THR A 82 28.06 7.64 -12.92
CA THR A 82 28.27 7.61 -14.37
C THR A 82 27.30 8.58 -15.04
N ARG A 83 27.82 9.49 -15.86
CA ARG A 83 26.99 10.41 -16.66
C ARG A 83 26.45 9.71 -17.90
N VAL A 84 25.14 9.78 -18.13
CA VAL A 84 24.47 9.31 -19.34
C VAL A 84 23.55 10.43 -19.83
N GLY A 85 23.95 11.12 -20.90
CA GLY A 85 23.31 12.36 -21.34
C GLY A 85 23.49 13.47 -20.29
N ASP A 86 22.40 14.08 -19.85
CA ASP A 86 22.38 15.14 -18.82
C ASP A 86 22.06 14.61 -17.42
N LYS A 87 21.98 13.29 -17.25
CA LYS A 87 21.64 12.62 -15.99
C LYS A 87 22.84 11.88 -15.42
N TYR A 88 22.87 11.76 -14.10
CA TYR A 88 23.91 11.02 -13.37
C TYR A 88 23.28 9.80 -12.72
N TYR A 89 23.89 8.63 -12.91
CA TYR A 89 23.39 7.38 -12.36
C TYR A 89 24.42 6.79 -11.39
N TYR A 90 23.95 6.32 -10.25
CA TYR A 90 24.80 5.59 -9.31
C TYR A 90 25.21 4.24 -9.87
N ARG A 91 26.47 4.17 -10.29
CA ARG A 91 27.12 3.01 -10.93
C ARG A 91 28.60 3.03 -10.52
N PRO A 92 28.93 2.51 -9.33
CA PRO A 92 30.32 2.40 -8.89
C PRO A 92 31.16 1.65 -9.93
N LYS A 93 32.26 2.26 -10.38
CA LYS A 93 33.08 1.73 -11.48
C LYS A 93 33.70 0.36 -11.18
N ASP A 94 33.89 0.05 -9.91
CA ASP A 94 34.45 -1.19 -9.44
C ASP A 94 33.39 -2.26 -9.14
N MET A 95 32.11 -1.99 -9.40
CA MET A 95 31.06 -3.00 -9.27
C MET A 95 31.29 -4.16 -10.23
N ILE A 96 30.96 -5.38 -9.77
CA ILE A 96 30.90 -6.56 -10.63
C ILE A 96 29.42 -6.86 -10.86
N SER A 97 29.04 -7.03 -12.13
CA SER A 97 27.66 -7.35 -12.53
C SER A 97 27.65 -8.56 -13.45
N PHE A 98 26.69 -9.44 -13.27
CA PHE A 98 26.47 -10.59 -14.15
C PHE A 98 24.99 -11.02 -14.15
N GLU A 99 24.56 -11.66 -15.22
CA GLU A 99 23.20 -12.19 -15.34
C GLU A 99 23.09 -13.51 -14.56
N PRO A 100 22.06 -13.69 -13.72
CA PRO A 100 21.80 -14.95 -13.04
C PRO A 100 21.28 -16.01 -14.03
N GLN A 101 21.41 -17.29 -13.69
CA GLN A 101 20.78 -18.36 -14.46
C GLN A 101 19.25 -18.24 -14.34
N ARG A 102 18.56 -18.38 -15.46
CA ARG A 102 17.09 -18.38 -15.52
C ARG A 102 16.61 -19.78 -15.85
N PHE A 103 15.50 -20.16 -15.24
CA PHE A 103 14.89 -21.47 -15.43
C PHE A 103 13.38 -21.36 -15.39
N ASN A 104 12.77 -22.40 -15.92
CA ASN A 104 11.34 -22.57 -16.03
C ASN A 104 10.91 -23.73 -15.16
N TYR A 105 9.72 -23.65 -14.58
CA TYR A 105 9.16 -24.76 -13.83
C TYR A 105 7.64 -24.82 -13.97
N THR A 106 7.10 -26.03 -13.82
CA THR A 106 5.67 -26.26 -13.58
C THR A 106 5.48 -26.94 -12.24
N ALA A 107 4.39 -26.61 -11.56
CA ALA A 107 4.00 -27.27 -10.32
C ALA A 107 2.66 -27.97 -10.52
N THR A 108 2.65 -29.28 -10.28
CA THR A 108 1.43 -30.07 -10.23
C THR A 108 1.01 -30.23 -8.78
N ILE A 109 -0.24 -29.88 -8.50
CA ILE A 109 -0.87 -30.05 -7.20
C ILE A 109 -1.95 -31.12 -7.28
N LYS A 110 -2.28 -31.73 -6.15
CA LYS A 110 -3.54 -32.44 -5.94
C LYS A 110 -4.43 -31.58 -5.06
N THR A 111 -5.66 -31.35 -5.52
CA THR A 111 -6.68 -30.68 -4.73
C THR A 111 -7.24 -31.63 -3.67
N ASN A 112 -7.65 -31.07 -2.54
CA ASN A 112 -8.34 -31.79 -1.47
C ASN A 112 -9.45 -30.89 -0.91
N ILE A 113 -10.45 -30.62 -1.76
CA ILE A 113 -11.48 -29.64 -1.48
C ILE A 113 -12.66 -30.32 -0.80
N ALA A 114 -13.01 -29.88 0.41
CA ALA A 114 -14.28 -30.25 1.00
C ALA A 114 -15.43 -29.47 0.35
N TYR A 115 -16.47 -30.17 -0.12
CA TYR A 115 -17.67 -29.52 -0.66
C TYR A 115 -18.31 -28.59 0.37
N LYS A 116 -18.65 -27.38 -0.06
CA LYS A 116 -19.33 -26.36 0.75
C LYS A 116 -20.38 -25.66 -0.09
N ILE A 117 -21.61 -25.64 0.39
CA ILE A 117 -22.73 -24.97 -0.30
C ILE A 117 -22.49 -23.47 -0.56
N ALA A 118 -21.63 -22.82 0.23
CA ALA A 118 -21.29 -21.40 0.07
C ALA A 118 -20.34 -21.13 -1.11
N ASN A 119 -19.62 -22.13 -1.60
CA ASN A 119 -18.69 -21.99 -2.73
C ASN A 119 -19.44 -22.23 -4.04
N ARG A 120 -19.01 -21.59 -5.14
CA ARG A 120 -19.54 -21.89 -6.47
C ARG A 120 -18.63 -22.89 -7.18
N TYR A 121 -19.23 -23.91 -7.80
CA TYR A 121 -18.52 -24.93 -8.56
C TYR A 121 -19.05 -24.91 -9.99
N ASN A 122 -18.14 -24.76 -10.95
CA ASN A 122 -18.45 -24.94 -12.36
C ASN A 122 -17.60 -26.10 -12.89
N ILE A 123 -18.26 -27.15 -13.36
CA ILE A 123 -17.60 -28.35 -13.88
C ILE A 123 -17.78 -28.33 -15.40
N ASN A 124 -16.67 -28.42 -16.10
CA ASN A 124 -16.63 -28.44 -17.55
C ASN A 124 -16.70 -29.89 -18.04
N VAL A 125 -17.81 -30.24 -18.69
CA VAL A 125 -18.10 -31.58 -19.17
C VAL A 125 -18.15 -31.58 -20.70
N ALA A 126 -17.47 -32.55 -21.30
CA ALA A 126 -17.52 -32.80 -22.73
C ALA A 126 -17.79 -34.28 -23.02
N CYS A 127 -18.05 -34.62 -24.28
CA CYS A 127 -18.11 -35.99 -24.77
C CYS A 127 -17.49 -36.10 -26.16
N VAL A 128 -16.95 -37.28 -26.48
CA VAL A 128 -16.55 -37.61 -27.85
C VAL A 128 -17.74 -38.24 -28.55
N ASP A 129 -18.20 -37.60 -29.62
CA ASP A 129 -19.41 -38.00 -30.34
C ASP A 129 -19.17 -37.90 -31.85
N ASP A 130 -19.96 -38.64 -32.61
CA ASP A 130 -20.00 -38.48 -34.06
C ASP A 130 -20.67 -37.14 -34.40
N VAL A 131 -19.94 -36.30 -35.16
CA VAL A 131 -20.35 -34.95 -35.57
C VAL A 131 -21.69 -34.96 -36.31
N ASP A 132 -22.03 -36.06 -37.00
CA ASP A 132 -23.25 -36.18 -37.79
C ASP A 132 -24.46 -36.65 -36.96
N SER A 133 -24.26 -37.46 -35.91
CA SER A 133 -25.35 -38.05 -35.12
C SER A 133 -25.68 -37.25 -33.85
N LEU A 134 -24.64 -36.74 -33.17
CA LEU A 134 -24.72 -36.08 -31.87
C LEU A 134 -25.56 -36.87 -30.84
N ASP A 135 -25.51 -38.21 -30.86
CA ASP A 135 -26.36 -39.03 -29.99
C ASP A 135 -25.92 -38.96 -28.52
N LEU A 136 -24.64 -39.20 -28.26
CA LEU A 136 -24.10 -39.17 -26.90
C LEU A 136 -24.23 -37.77 -26.28
N SER A 137 -23.88 -36.73 -27.04
CA SER A 137 -23.97 -35.33 -26.63
C SER A 137 -25.40 -34.91 -26.28
N LYS A 138 -26.42 -35.38 -27.02
CA LYS A 138 -27.83 -35.17 -26.65
C LYS A 138 -28.19 -35.87 -25.34
N ARG A 139 -27.75 -37.12 -25.14
CA ARG A 139 -28.00 -37.87 -23.89
C ARG A 139 -27.29 -37.23 -22.69
N ILE A 140 -26.04 -36.81 -22.85
CA ILE A 140 -25.29 -36.05 -21.85
C ILE A 140 -26.00 -34.71 -21.57
N ALA A 141 -26.41 -33.98 -22.59
CA ALA A 141 -27.16 -32.72 -22.40
C ALA A 141 -28.47 -32.94 -21.63
N ALA A 142 -29.19 -34.04 -21.88
CA ALA A 142 -30.41 -34.39 -21.16
C ALA A 142 -30.17 -34.67 -19.66
N GLY A 143 -29.00 -35.16 -19.27
CA GLY A 143 -28.62 -35.32 -17.87
C GLY A 143 -28.05 -34.05 -17.23
N PHE A 144 -27.17 -33.35 -17.95
CA PHE A 144 -26.24 -32.37 -17.38
C PHE A 144 -26.59 -30.90 -17.67
N SER A 145 -27.56 -30.62 -18.53
CA SER A 145 -27.98 -29.24 -18.79
C SER A 145 -28.81 -28.67 -17.64
N ASN A 146 -28.37 -27.52 -17.13
CA ASN A 146 -29.02 -26.73 -16.07
C ASN A 146 -29.52 -27.58 -14.87
N PRO A 147 -28.63 -28.34 -14.22
CA PRO A 147 -29.03 -29.39 -13.28
C PRO A 147 -29.55 -28.85 -11.95
N SER A 148 -29.11 -27.65 -11.55
CA SER A 148 -29.57 -26.99 -10.35
C SER A 148 -31.02 -26.51 -10.45
N ALA A 149 -31.43 -25.99 -11.62
CA ALA A 149 -32.83 -25.61 -11.86
C ALA A 149 -33.78 -26.82 -11.91
N ARG A 150 -33.24 -28.01 -12.18
CA ARG A 150 -33.94 -29.30 -12.17
C ARG A 150 -33.85 -30.02 -10.83
N GLU A 151 -33.28 -29.38 -9.82
CA GLU A 151 -33.11 -29.94 -8.46
C GLU A 151 -32.31 -31.27 -8.43
N ILE A 152 -31.46 -31.51 -9.43
CA ILE A 152 -30.60 -32.70 -9.48
C ILE A 152 -29.38 -32.50 -8.57
N VAL A 153 -28.85 -31.28 -8.55
CA VAL A 153 -27.71 -30.87 -7.73
C VAL A 153 -28.03 -29.57 -6.98
N PRO A 154 -27.30 -29.26 -5.89
CA PRO A 154 -27.44 -27.99 -5.19
C PRO A 154 -27.25 -26.75 -6.09
N PRO A 155 -27.86 -25.59 -5.77
CA PRO A 155 -27.86 -24.39 -6.62
C PRO A 155 -26.49 -23.77 -6.91
N ASN A 156 -25.47 -24.14 -6.12
CA ASN A 156 -24.11 -23.62 -6.25
C ASN A 156 -23.24 -24.42 -7.23
N ILE A 157 -23.81 -25.43 -7.89
CA ILE A 157 -23.14 -26.25 -8.91
C ILE A 157 -23.73 -25.93 -10.29
N SER A 158 -22.86 -25.64 -11.24
CA SER A 158 -23.18 -25.48 -12.66
C SER A 158 -22.33 -26.42 -13.52
N ILE A 159 -22.89 -26.82 -14.66
CA ILE A 159 -22.16 -27.54 -15.71
C ILE A 159 -22.03 -26.63 -16.91
N ASN A 160 -20.81 -26.47 -17.45
CA ASN A 160 -20.53 -25.64 -18.62
C ASN A 160 -21.16 -24.24 -18.53
N ASN A 161 -21.13 -23.63 -17.34
CA ASN A 161 -21.79 -22.35 -17.03
C ASN A 161 -23.31 -22.33 -17.28
N ASN A 162 -23.99 -23.47 -17.08
CA ASN A 162 -25.42 -23.69 -17.34
C ASN A 162 -25.84 -23.43 -18.80
N ARG A 163 -24.93 -23.61 -19.76
CA ARG A 163 -25.28 -23.63 -21.18
C ARG A 163 -26.23 -24.81 -21.47
N LEU A 164 -27.17 -24.59 -22.39
CA LEU A 164 -28.27 -25.51 -22.69
C LEU A 164 -28.11 -26.25 -24.03
N ASP A 165 -27.09 -25.90 -24.82
CA ASP A 165 -26.90 -26.41 -26.17
C ASP A 165 -26.06 -27.69 -26.17
N ALA A 166 -26.49 -28.72 -26.91
CA ALA A 166 -25.78 -29.98 -27.06
C ALA A 166 -24.38 -29.80 -27.66
N TYR A 167 -24.20 -28.83 -28.57
CA TYR A 167 -22.87 -28.50 -29.13
C TYR A 167 -21.88 -28.04 -28.06
N THR A 168 -22.35 -27.56 -26.91
CA THR A 168 -21.48 -27.20 -25.77
C THR A 168 -20.69 -28.40 -25.24
N PHE A 169 -21.21 -29.62 -25.39
CA PHE A 169 -20.56 -30.83 -24.91
C PHE A 169 -19.57 -31.42 -25.93
N THR A 170 -19.57 -30.95 -27.19
CA THR A 170 -18.64 -31.41 -28.23
C THR A 170 -17.59 -30.37 -28.61
N ASP A 171 -17.89 -29.08 -28.44
CA ASP A 171 -17.00 -27.95 -28.79
C ASP A 171 -16.23 -27.43 -27.55
N MET A 172 -15.42 -28.29 -26.94
CA MET A 172 -14.60 -27.97 -25.78
C MET A 172 -13.15 -28.37 -25.98
N SER A 173 -12.22 -27.48 -25.63
CA SER A 173 -10.80 -27.79 -25.64
C SER A 173 -10.46 -28.80 -24.54
N ILE A 174 -9.49 -29.67 -24.80
CA ILE A 174 -9.04 -30.66 -23.82
C ILE A 174 -8.50 -30.03 -22.54
N THR A 175 -7.90 -28.84 -22.65
CA THR A 175 -7.32 -28.10 -21.52
C THR A 175 -8.37 -27.46 -20.63
N ASP A 176 -9.59 -27.25 -21.15
CA ASP A 176 -10.72 -26.68 -20.40
C ASP A 176 -11.65 -27.75 -19.83
N CYS A 177 -11.43 -29.02 -20.18
CA CYS A 177 -12.32 -30.14 -19.85
C CYS A 177 -11.97 -30.74 -18.49
N ASP A 178 -12.94 -30.74 -17.57
CA ASP A 178 -12.81 -31.44 -16.28
C ASP A 178 -13.18 -32.92 -16.40
N VAL A 179 -14.23 -33.22 -17.19
CA VAL A 179 -14.73 -34.58 -17.40
C VAL A 179 -15.11 -34.81 -18.86
N LEU A 180 -14.51 -35.83 -19.48
CA LEU A 180 -14.83 -36.26 -20.84
C LEU A 180 -15.55 -37.61 -20.85
N PHE A 181 -16.73 -37.68 -21.45
CA PHE A 181 -17.47 -38.92 -21.67
C PHE A 181 -17.12 -39.56 -23.02
N ILE A 182 -16.88 -40.88 -22.99
CA ILE A 182 -16.59 -41.69 -24.16
C ILE A 182 -17.41 -42.97 -24.07
N GLU A 183 -18.21 -43.25 -25.11
CA GLU A 183 -18.73 -44.59 -25.34
C GLU A 183 -17.73 -45.38 -26.19
N SER A 184 -17.46 -46.60 -25.78
CA SER A 184 -16.47 -47.45 -26.42
C SER A 184 -17.00 -48.88 -26.51
N PRO A 185 -16.74 -49.61 -27.61
CA PRO A 185 -17.12 -51.02 -27.71
C PRO A 185 -16.25 -51.94 -26.84
N ASP A 186 -14.99 -51.57 -26.56
CA ASP A 186 -14.01 -52.43 -25.89
C ASP A 186 -13.17 -51.74 -24.79
N GLY A 187 -13.47 -50.46 -24.50
CA GLY A 187 -12.78 -49.63 -23.52
C GLY A 187 -11.40 -49.12 -23.97
N ILE A 188 -11.01 -49.39 -25.23
CA ILE A 188 -9.71 -49.04 -25.82
C ILE A 188 -9.89 -48.16 -27.06
N HIS A 189 -10.88 -48.43 -27.89
CA HIS A 189 -11.14 -47.72 -29.15
C HIS A 189 -12.42 -46.90 -29.10
N TYR A 190 -12.53 -45.86 -29.94
CA TYR A 190 -13.76 -45.07 -30.10
C TYR A 190 -14.85 -45.80 -30.89
N ASP A 191 -14.46 -46.72 -31.78
CA ASP A 191 -15.35 -47.40 -32.71
C ASP A 191 -14.92 -48.86 -32.93
N ASP A 192 -15.82 -49.68 -33.50
CA ASP A 192 -15.59 -51.09 -33.82
C ASP A 192 -15.34 -51.33 -35.33
N SER A 193 -14.90 -50.30 -36.05
CA SER A 193 -14.66 -50.38 -37.49
C SER A 193 -13.46 -51.28 -37.83
N GLN A 194 -13.22 -51.53 -39.12
CA GLN A 194 -12.07 -52.32 -39.57
C GLN A 194 -10.71 -51.67 -39.27
N LYS A 195 -10.68 -50.37 -38.98
CA LYS A 195 -9.49 -49.61 -38.58
C LYS A 195 -9.86 -48.71 -37.40
N PRO A 196 -10.05 -49.30 -36.22
CA PRO A 196 -10.57 -48.58 -35.07
C PRO A 196 -9.57 -47.54 -34.58
N THR A 197 -10.08 -46.39 -34.15
CA THR A 197 -9.23 -45.32 -33.60
C THR A 197 -9.04 -45.54 -32.10
N GLU A 198 -7.79 -45.59 -31.63
CA GLU A 198 -7.47 -45.76 -30.21
C GLU A 198 -7.76 -44.48 -29.40
N ILE A 199 -8.27 -44.65 -28.19
CA ILE A 199 -8.50 -43.56 -27.25
C ILE A 199 -7.15 -43.15 -26.65
N ASP A 200 -6.69 -41.92 -26.94
CA ASP A 200 -5.48 -41.36 -26.34
C ASP A 200 -5.72 -40.94 -24.88
N LYS A 201 -5.83 -41.92 -23.99
CA LYS A 201 -6.04 -41.70 -22.55
C LYS A 201 -4.92 -40.87 -21.92
N ILE A 202 -3.69 -41.02 -22.42
CA ILE A 202 -2.51 -40.35 -21.87
C ILE A 202 -2.62 -38.84 -22.06
N LEU A 203 -3.06 -38.40 -23.23
CA LEU A 203 -3.26 -36.98 -23.51
C LEU A 203 -4.23 -36.34 -22.52
N PHE A 204 -5.40 -36.94 -22.29
CA PHE A 204 -6.40 -36.40 -21.35
C PHE A 204 -5.93 -36.45 -19.90
N LEU A 205 -5.36 -37.58 -19.46
CA LEU A 205 -4.84 -37.73 -18.10
C LEU A 205 -3.71 -36.73 -17.79
N ASN A 206 -2.82 -36.48 -18.76
CA ASN A 206 -1.74 -35.50 -18.60
C ASN A 206 -2.24 -34.04 -18.59
N ASN A 207 -3.43 -33.76 -19.14
CA ASN A 207 -4.12 -32.48 -19.00
C ASN A 207 -4.97 -32.41 -17.72
N ASN A 208 -4.78 -33.36 -16.80
CA ASN A 208 -5.47 -33.44 -15.52
C ASN A 208 -7.00 -33.62 -15.59
N ALA A 209 -7.54 -34.02 -16.75
CA ALA A 209 -8.95 -34.30 -16.94
C ALA A 209 -9.34 -35.69 -16.38
N ALA A 210 -10.61 -35.83 -16.00
CA ALA A 210 -11.22 -37.13 -15.78
C ALA A 210 -11.83 -37.67 -17.08
N ILE A 211 -11.59 -38.94 -17.41
CA ILE A 211 -12.17 -39.59 -18.58
C ILE A 211 -13.15 -40.64 -18.10
N TRP A 212 -14.42 -40.51 -18.48
CA TRP A 212 -15.45 -41.52 -18.27
C TRP A 212 -15.61 -42.38 -19.51
N ILE A 213 -15.19 -43.65 -19.42
CA ILE A 213 -15.29 -44.63 -20.50
C ILE A 213 -16.37 -45.64 -20.13
N ALA A 214 -17.48 -45.61 -20.88
CA ALA A 214 -18.54 -46.60 -20.76
C ALA A 214 -18.41 -47.63 -21.88
N SER A 215 -18.39 -48.92 -21.53
CA SER A 215 -18.20 -49.99 -22.50
C SER A 215 -18.89 -51.29 -22.12
N ASP A 216 -19.37 -52.03 -23.14
CA ASP A 216 -19.97 -53.37 -23.04
C ASP A 216 -18.92 -54.47 -22.86
N TYR A 217 -17.64 -54.12 -22.98
CA TYR A 217 -16.53 -54.99 -22.59
C TYR A 217 -15.28 -54.16 -22.31
N ASN A 218 -14.49 -54.51 -21.29
CA ASN A 218 -13.18 -53.88 -21.10
C ASN A 218 -12.16 -54.92 -20.64
N LYS A 219 -11.18 -55.21 -21.51
CA LYS A 219 -10.15 -56.22 -21.21
C LYS A 219 -9.26 -55.83 -20.03
N ASN A 220 -8.97 -54.54 -19.88
CA ASN A 220 -8.08 -54.04 -18.83
C ASN A 220 -8.78 -54.00 -17.47
N TYR A 221 -10.11 -53.84 -17.49
CA TYR A 221 -10.94 -53.76 -16.30
C TYR A 221 -12.19 -54.64 -16.48
N PRO A 222 -12.06 -55.97 -16.32
CA PRO A 222 -13.19 -56.86 -16.46
C PRO A 222 -14.19 -56.62 -15.31
N TYR A 223 -15.48 -56.64 -15.65
CA TYR A 223 -16.58 -56.63 -14.71
C TYR A 223 -17.35 -57.94 -14.75
N GLU A 224 -18.08 -58.20 -13.69
CA GLU A 224 -18.92 -59.37 -13.48
C GLU A 224 -20.39 -58.98 -13.52
N ASN A 225 -21.24 -59.92 -13.96
CA ASN A 225 -22.68 -59.71 -14.04
C ASN A 225 -23.39 -60.65 -13.05
N THR A 226 -24.51 -60.16 -12.52
CA THR A 226 -25.42 -60.89 -11.64
C THR A 226 -26.69 -61.27 -12.41
N SER A 227 -27.47 -62.20 -11.85
CA SER A 227 -28.74 -62.62 -12.44
C SER A 227 -29.90 -61.64 -12.22
N SER A 228 -29.70 -60.61 -11.39
CA SER A 228 -30.71 -59.62 -11.00
C SER A 228 -30.06 -58.30 -10.59
N PHE A 229 -30.75 -57.19 -10.76
CA PHE A 229 -30.27 -55.88 -10.32
C PHE A 229 -30.06 -55.81 -8.80
N ASP A 230 -28.85 -55.49 -8.38
CA ASP A 230 -28.46 -55.22 -6.99
C ASP A 230 -28.44 -53.71 -6.72
N GLU A 231 -28.76 -53.30 -5.48
CA GLU A 231 -28.65 -51.89 -5.05
C GLU A 231 -27.24 -51.57 -4.54
N TYR A 232 -26.59 -50.61 -5.19
CA TYR A 232 -25.28 -50.08 -4.80
C TYR A 232 -25.44 -48.68 -4.21
N THR A 233 -25.10 -48.54 -2.92
CA THR A 233 -25.18 -47.26 -2.19
C THR A 233 -23.81 -46.63 -2.02
N ILE A 234 -23.69 -45.32 -2.22
CA ILE A 234 -22.45 -44.55 -2.02
C ILE A 234 -22.11 -44.46 -0.51
N LYS A 235 -20.84 -44.68 -0.15
CA LYS A 235 -20.32 -44.66 1.24
C LYS A 235 -20.53 -43.31 1.92
N THR A 236 -20.05 -42.26 1.25
CA THR A 236 -20.06 -40.89 1.76
C THR A 236 -20.54 -39.96 0.66
N PRO A 237 -21.87 -39.84 0.47
CA PRO A 237 -22.44 -38.89 -0.49
C PRO A 237 -21.95 -37.46 -0.21
N ILE A 238 -21.56 -36.75 -1.27
CA ILE A 238 -21.06 -35.37 -1.25
C ILE A 238 -22.21 -34.38 -1.41
N LEU A 239 -23.16 -34.69 -2.30
CA LEU A 239 -24.23 -33.77 -2.69
C LEU A 239 -25.57 -34.05 -2.00
N ASN A 240 -25.93 -35.33 -1.87
CA ASN A 240 -27.21 -35.76 -1.31
C ASN A 240 -27.03 -36.41 0.06
N SER A 241 -28.11 -36.60 0.82
CA SER A 241 -28.04 -37.31 2.11
C SER A 241 -27.87 -38.82 1.97
N LYS A 242 -28.42 -39.40 0.89
CA LYS A 242 -28.26 -40.80 0.48
C LYS A 242 -28.35 -40.87 -1.04
N THR A 243 -27.44 -41.63 -1.65
CA THR A 243 -27.44 -41.88 -3.10
C THR A 243 -27.18 -43.36 -3.36
N SER A 244 -28.02 -43.98 -4.17
CA SER A 244 -27.86 -45.36 -4.64
C SER A 244 -28.29 -45.50 -6.10
N MET A 245 -27.89 -46.61 -6.72
CA MET A 245 -28.31 -47.03 -8.05
C MET A 245 -28.53 -48.54 -8.10
N LEU A 246 -29.30 -48.98 -9.08
CA LEU A 246 -29.48 -50.40 -9.39
C LEU A 246 -28.55 -50.77 -10.55
N SER A 247 -27.83 -51.90 -10.42
CA SER A 247 -27.01 -52.44 -11.50
C SER A 247 -26.96 -53.95 -11.39
N ASP A 248 -26.97 -54.64 -12.52
CA ASP A 248 -26.65 -56.07 -12.60
C ASP A 248 -25.15 -56.30 -12.89
N VAL A 249 -24.40 -55.25 -13.23
CA VAL A 249 -22.96 -55.26 -13.51
C VAL A 249 -22.15 -54.64 -12.37
N TYR A 250 -21.00 -55.24 -12.02
CA TYR A 250 -20.07 -54.71 -11.03
C TYR A 250 -18.60 -55.07 -11.27
N PHE A 251 -17.71 -54.25 -10.73
CA PHE A 251 -16.28 -54.50 -10.57
C PHE A 251 -16.00 -55.03 -9.17
N ASP A 252 -15.25 -56.14 -9.05
CA ASP A 252 -14.69 -56.58 -7.76
C ASP A 252 -13.38 -55.82 -7.50
N ILE A 253 -13.44 -54.87 -6.56
CA ILE A 253 -12.31 -53.99 -6.23
C ILE A 253 -11.12 -54.77 -5.70
N ASN A 254 -11.35 -55.90 -5.00
CA ASN A 254 -10.27 -56.71 -4.46
C ASN A 254 -9.55 -57.54 -5.53
N ALA A 255 -10.18 -57.75 -6.68
CA ALA A 255 -9.62 -58.47 -7.81
C ALA A 255 -8.84 -57.57 -8.78
N MET A 256 -8.79 -56.25 -8.53
CA MET A 256 -8.11 -55.30 -9.42
C MET A 256 -6.58 -55.53 -9.43
N PRO A 257 -5.94 -55.41 -10.61
CA PRO A 257 -4.51 -55.66 -10.73
C PRO A 257 -3.69 -54.60 -10.01
N TYR A 258 -2.67 -55.03 -9.26
CA TYR A 258 -1.74 -54.12 -8.61
C TYR A 258 -0.98 -53.28 -9.65
N ASN A 259 -1.03 -51.96 -9.49
CA ASN A 259 -0.25 -51.00 -10.27
C ASN A 259 0.25 -49.89 -9.33
N PRO A 260 1.57 -49.68 -9.19
CA PRO A 260 2.12 -48.72 -8.24
C PRO A 260 1.81 -47.25 -8.58
N ASN A 261 1.41 -46.96 -9.84
CA ASN A 261 1.11 -45.61 -10.31
C ASN A 261 -0.40 -45.31 -10.31
N VAL A 262 -1.21 -46.20 -9.74
CA VAL A 262 -2.67 -46.13 -9.79
C VAL A 262 -3.28 -46.40 -8.41
N ILE A 263 -4.34 -45.69 -8.07
CA ILE A 263 -5.17 -45.94 -6.88
C ILE A 263 -6.60 -46.23 -7.34
N TYR A 264 -7.13 -47.39 -6.92
CA TYR A 264 -8.54 -47.74 -7.15
C TYR A 264 -9.40 -47.20 -6.02
N HIS A 265 -10.30 -46.28 -6.34
CA HIS A 265 -11.23 -45.69 -5.39
C HIS A 265 -12.56 -46.40 -5.43
N ASN A 266 -12.94 -46.99 -4.29
CA ASN A 266 -14.26 -47.56 -4.11
C ASN A 266 -15.14 -46.62 -3.29
N ILE A 267 -15.95 -45.82 -4.00
CA ILE A 267 -16.90 -44.89 -3.40
C ILE A 267 -18.21 -45.54 -2.96
N PHE A 268 -18.43 -46.84 -3.26
CA PHE A 268 -19.64 -47.60 -2.91
C PHE A 268 -19.43 -48.48 -1.68
N ASN A 269 -20.52 -48.81 -0.99
CA ASN A 269 -20.49 -49.71 0.16
C ASN A 269 -20.14 -51.14 -0.26
N GLY A 270 -19.33 -51.83 0.56
CA GLY A 270 -18.83 -53.17 0.25
C GLY A 270 -17.60 -53.16 -0.66
N ASN A 271 -17.33 -54.28 -1.32
CA ASN A 271 -16.17 -54.49 -2.21
C ASN A 271 -16.53 -54.56 -3.70
N LYS A 272 -17.81 -54.44 -4.02
CA LYS A 272 -18.34 -54.44 -5.39
C LYS A 272 -18.79 -53.02 -5.75
N ALA A 273 -18.45 -52.56 -6.94
CA ALA A 273 -18.81 -51.22 -7.40
C ALA A 273 -19.36 -51.28 -8.84
N PRO A 274 -20.47 -50.64 -9.18
CA PRO A 274 -20.98 -50.60 -10.55
C PRO A 274 -20.19 -49.64 -11.45
N ILE A 275 -19.40 -48.75 -10.85
CA ILE A 275 -18.52 -47.79 -11.52
C ILE A 275 -17.16 -47.86 -10.82
N LEU A 276 -16.10 -48.08 -11.59
CA LEU A 276 -14.72 -48.10 -11.11
C LEU A 276 -14.09 -46.72 -11.29
N VAL A 277 -13.50 -46.16 -10.24
CA VAL A 277 -12.75 -44.90 -10.30
C VAL A 277 -11.27 -45.19 -10.10
N VAL A 278 -10.47 -44.86 -11.10
CA VAL A 278 -9.04 -45.15 -11.18
C VAL A 278 -8.27 -43.85 -11.18
N GLU A 279 -7.59 -43.53 -10.09
CA GLU A 279 -6.70 -42.36 -10.01
C GLU A 279 -5.35 -42.73 -10.61
N HIS A 280 -4.94 -42.05 -11.67
CA HIS A 280 -3.57 -42.11 -12.18
C HIS A 280 -2.75 -41.04 -11.45
N ILE A 281 -1.86 -41.48 -10.54
CA ILE A 281 -1.23 -40.58 -9.58
C ILE A 281 -0.42 -39.50 -10.31
N GLY A 282 -0.73 -38.23 -10.03
CA GLY A 282 -0.09 -37.06 -10.64
C GLY A 282 -0.69 -36.59 -11.97
N LYS A 283 -1.73 -37.28 -12.44
CA LYS A 283 -2.33 -37.06 -13.76
C LYS A 283 -3.81 -36.74 -13.62
N GLY A 284 -4.69 -37.70 -13.83
CA GLY A 284 -6.13 -37.51 -13.80
C GLY A 284 -6.84 -38.78 -13.34
N TYR A 285 -8.15 -38.84 -13.60
CA TYR A 285 -8.97 -39.99 -13.22
C TYR A 285 -9.49 -40.70 -14.46
N GLU A 286 -9.49 -42.02 -14.45
CA GLU A 286 -10.21 -42.85 -15.41
C GLU A 286 -11.42 -43.46 -14.68
N ILE A 287 -12.62 -43.12 -15.13
CA ILE A 287 -13.89 -43.61 -14.61
C ILE A 287 -14.41 -44.65 -15.61
N ILE A 288 -14.70 -45.86 -15.15
CA ILE A 288 -15.06 -46.97 -16.03
C ILE A 288 -16.42 -47.52 -15.60
N SER A 289 -17.31 -47.71 -16.56
CA SER A 289 -18.64 -48.28 -16.33
C SER A 289 -19.09 -49.16 -17.49
N HIS A 290 -20.15 -49.94 -17.27
CA HIS A 290 -20.89 -50.57 -18.35
C HIS A 290 -21.66 -49.51 -19.17
N SER A 291 -21.90 -49.73 -20.48
CA SER A 291 -22.60 -48.75 -21.35
C SER A 291 -24.04 -48.48 -20.91
N SER A 292 -24.67 -49.42 -20.20
CA SER A 292 -26.01 -49.25 -19.60
C SER A 292 -26.14 -48.01 -18.72
N ILE A 293 -25.04 -47.51 -18.13
CA ILE A 293 -25.04 -46.27 -17.34
C ILE A 293 -25.32 -45.05 -18.21
N LEU A 294 -24.67 -44.95 -19.38
CA LEU A 294 -24.88 -43.85 -20.33
C LEU A 294 -26.14 -44.04 -21.17
N ASN A 295 -26.62 -45.26 -21.35
CA ASN A 295 -27.93 -45.52 -21.96
C ASN A 295 -29.08 -45.09 -21.04
N ASN A 296 -28.89 -45.15 -19.72
CA ASN A 296 -29.90 -44.80 -18.71
C ASN A 296 -29.44 -43.63 -17.82
N ILE A 297 -28.95 -42.54 -18.42
CA ILE A 297 -28.40 -41.39 -17.68
C ILE A 297 -29.40 -40.85 -16.65
N GLU A 298 -30.67 -40.66 -17.02
CA GLU A 298 -31.66 -40.05 -16.12
C GLU A 298 -31.85 -40.82 -14.81
N GLU A 299 -31.79 -42.15 -14.87
CA GLU A 299 -31.90 -43.02 -13.69
C GLU A 299 -30.63 -42.99 -12.83
N ASN A 300 -29.46 -42.84 -13.48
CA ASN A 300 -28.15 -42.91 -12.83
C ASN A 300 -27.56 -41.53 -12.48
N ILE A 301 -28.22 -40.44 -12.88
CA ILE A 301 -27.64 -39.09 -12.89
C ILE A 301 -27.12 -38.65 -11.52
N LYS A 302 -27.83 -38.99 -10.44
CA LYS A 302 -27.41 -38.63 -9.07
C LYS A 302 -26.10 -39.31 -8.70
N VAL A 303 -25.92 -40.59 -9.04
CA VAL A 303 -24.64 -41.29 -8.80
C VAL A 303 -23.54 -40.72 -9.69
N MET A 304 -23.84 -40.42 -10.97
CA MET A 304 -22.87 -39.81 -11.87
C MET A 304 -22.33 -38.48 -11.34
N TYR A 305 -23.20 -37.62 -10.78
CA TYR A 305 -22.78 -36.38 -10.14
C TYR A 305 -21.91 -36.59 -8.91
N GLU A 306 -22.19 -37.60 -8.09
CA GLU A 306 -21.35 -37.93 -6.91
C GLU A 306 -19.96 -38.40 -7.35
N VAL A 307 -19.87 -39.23 -8.39
CA VAL A 307 -18.59 -39.67 -8.99
C VAL A 307 -17.81 -38.49 -9.55
N ILE A 308 -18.46 -37.65 -10.37
CA ILE A 308 -17.83 -36.47 -10.98
C ILE A 308 -17.34 -35.50 -9.92
N MET A 309 -18.17 -35.22 -8.91
CA MET A 309 -17.78 -34.33 -7.81
C MET A 309 -16.63 -34.91 -7.00
N PHE A 310 -16.60 -36.22 -6.77
CA PHE A 310 -15.48 -36.87 -6.11
C PHE A 310 -14.17 -36.63 -6.88
N CYS A 311 -14.16 -36.87 -8.20
CA CYS A 311 -12.98 -36.64 -9.04
C CYS A 311 -12.61 -35.15 -9.10
N TYR A 312 -13.59 -34.26 -9.29
CA TYR A 312 -13.38 -32.81 -9.40
C TYR A 312 -12.76 -32.20 -8.13
N LEU A 313 -13.24 -32.59 -6.95
CA LEU A 313 -12.75 -32.07 -5.67
C LEU A 313 -11.37 -32.62 -5.27
N ASN A 314 -10.92 -33.70 -5.92
CA ASN A 314 -9.63 -34.37 -5.70
C ASN A 314 -8.75 -34.37 -6.95
N ARG A 315 -9.04 -33.50 -7.92
CA ARG A 315 -8.31 -33.42 -9.19
C ARG A 315 -6.90 -32.93 -9.03
N TYR A 316 -6.08 -33.20 -10.03
CA TYR A 316 -4.79 -32.55 -10.16
C TYR A 316 -4.94 -31.26 -10.95
N GLU A 317 -4.06 -30.31 -10.70
CA GLU A 317 -3.94 -29.11 -11.52
C GLU A 317 -2.46 -28.79 -11.68
N THR A 318 -2.08 -28.34 -12.87
CA THR A 318 -0.69 -27.98 -13.18
C THR A 318 -0.63 -26.52 -13.57
N THR A 319 0.34 -25.79 -13.01
CA THR A 319 0.57 -24.40 -13.42
C THR A 319 0.97 -24.35 -14.89
N THR A 320 0.72 -23.21 -15.54
CA THR A 320 1.48 -22.85 -16.74
C THR A 320 2.98 -22.83 -16.43
N ASN A 321 3.82 -22.76 -17.46
CA ASN A 321 5.25 -22.63 -17.26
C ASN A 321 5.57 -21.29 -16.56
N LEU A 322 6.28 -21.36 -15.43
CA LEU A 322 6.65 -20.21 -14.60
C LEU A 322 8.15 -20.00 -14.63
N ARG A 323 8.57 -18.75 -14.86
CA ARG A 323 9.99 -18.37 -14.95
C ARG A 323 10.53 -17.90 -13.62
N GLN A 324 11.76 -18.31 -13.29
CA GLN A 324 12.50 -17.91 -12.11
C GLN A 324 14.00 -17.73 -12.40
N TRP A 325 14.72 -17.17 -11.43
CA TRP A 325 16.16 -16.97 -11.50
C TRP A 325 16.86 -17.58 -10.29
N ILE A 326 18.12 -17.97 -10.47
CA ILE A 326 18.95 -18.55 -9.42
C ILE A 326 20.44 -18.27 -9.68
N THR A 327 21.22 -18.20 -8.61
CA THR A 327 22.68 -18.11 -8.64
C THR A 327 23.30 -19.06 -7.63
N SER A 328 24.60 -19.30 -7.76
CA SER A 328 25.36 -20.23 -6.92
C SER A 328 25.40 -19.81 -5.46
N GLU A 329 25.41 -18.49 -5.20
CA GLU A 329 25.31 -17.91 -3.86
C GLU A 329 24.04 -17.06 -3.78
N ILE A 330 23.31 -17.19 -2.67
CA ILE A 330 22.14 -16.34 -2.38
C ILE A 330 22.65 -14.91 -2.16
N PRO A 331 22.15 -13.90 -2.91
CA PRO A 331 22.58 -12.53 -2.68
C PRO A 331 22.11 -12.04 -1.30
N ASP A 332 22.84 -11.11 -0.70
CA ASP A 332 22.46 -10.56 0.61
C ASP A 332 21.11 -9.83 0.54
N TYR A 333 20.84 -9.17 -0.59
CA TYR A 333 19.66 -8.35 -0.82
C TYR A 333 18.99 -8.60 -2.18
N GLN A 334 17.73 -8.20 -2.30
CA GLN A 334 17.03 -8.01 -3.56
C GLN A 334 16.27 -6.68 -3.52
N ILE A 335 16.13 -6.02 -4.67
CA ILE A 335 15.34 -4.79 -4.77
C ILE A 335 13.87 -5.15 -4.93
N GLU A 336 13.05 -4.79 -3.94
CA GLU A 336 11.59 -4.93 -4.01
C GLU A 336 10.94 -3.56 -3.80
N SER A 337 10.08 -3.15 -4.74
CA SER A 337 9.36 -1.87 -4.67
C SER A 337 10.27 -0.66 -4.35
N GLY A 338 11.47 -0.62 -4.94
CA GLY A 338 12.44 0.44 -4.73
C GLY A 338 13.13 0.44 -3.36
N LYS A 339 13.23 -0.71 -2.68
CA LYS A 339 13.96 -0.86 -1.41
C LYS A 339 14.79 -2.15 -1.40
N LEU A 340 15.90 -2.12 -0.68
CA LEU A 340 16.71 -3.33 -0.43
C LEU A 340 16.04 -4.20 0.64
N VAL A 341 15.70 -5.43 0.28
CA VAL A 341 15.13 -6.44 1.17
C VAL A 341 16.13 -7.59 1.30
N LYS A 342 16.38 -8.07 2.52
CA LYS A 342 17.30 -9.19 2.74
C LYS A 342 16.76 -10.46 2.10
N LYS A 343 17.56 -11.10 1.25
CA LYS A 343 17.21 -12.40 0.66
C LYS A 343 17.83 -13.53 1.47
N LYS A 344 17.03 -14.54 1.79
CA LYS A 344 17.46 -15.72 2.58
C LYS A 344 17.43 -17.01 1.79
N TYR A 345 16.58 -17.08 0.77
CA TYR A 345 16.33 -18.26 -0.05
C TYR A 345 15.92 -17.81 -1.46
N PHE A 346 16.11 -18.68 -2.45
CA PHE A 346 15.46 -18.53 -3.75
C PHE A 346 14.03 -19.03 -3.62
N MET A 347 13.08 -18.10 -3.50
CA MET A 347 11.66 -18.38 -3.46
C MET A 347 11.04 -17.95 -4.78
N SER A 348 10.09 -18.73 -5.28
CA SER A 348 9.26 -18.30 -6.40
C SER A 348 8.50 -17.02 -6.05
N ASP A 349 8.34 -16.17 -7.05
CA ASP A 349 7.48 -14.98 -6.98
C ASP A 349 6.00 -15.36 -6.98
N VAL A 350 5.67 -16.58 -7.42
CA VAL A 350 4.31 -17.10 -7.47
C VAL A 350 3.96 -17.84 -6.19
N ASP A 351 2.87 -17.40 -5.57
CA ASP A 351 2.20 -18.07 -4.46
C ASP A 351 1.13 -19.01 -5.02
N LEU A 352 1.35 -20.32 -4.91
CA LEU A 352 0.48 -21.35 -5.47
C LEU A 352 -0.93 -21.34 -4.85
N TYR A 353 -1.08 -20.94 -3.58
CA TYR A 353 -2.41 -20.83 -2.96
C TYR A 353 -3.23 -19.75 -3.66
N LYS A 354 -2.60 -18.63 -4.00
CA LYS A 354 -3.26 -17.55 -4.74
C LYS A 354 -3.46 -17.91 -6.21
N TYR A 355 -2.48 -18.57 -6.83
CA TYR A 355 -2.54 -18.97 -8.23
C TYR A 355 -3.74 -19.88 -8.51
N PHE A 356 -3.93 -20.93 -7.68
CA PHE A 356 -5.05 -21.86 -7.81
C PHE A 356 -6.32 -21.43 -7.06
N ASN A 357 -6.26 -20.31 -6.33
CA ASN A 357 -7.36 -19.84 -5.46
C ASN A 357 -7.80 -20.90 -4.42
N LEU A 358 -6.83 -21.54 -3.77
CA LEU A 358 -7.02 -22.60 -2.78
C LEU A 358 -6.43 -22.21 -1.41
N LYS A 359 -6.97 -22.79 -0.34
CA LYS A 359 -6.35 -22.70 0.98
C LYS A 359 -5.21 -23.70 1.11
N ALA A 360 -4.31 -23.44 2.07
CA ALA A 360 -3.19 -24.35 2.36
C ALA A 360 -3.63 -25.79 2.72
N SER A 361 -4.80 -25.98 3.33
CA SER A 361 -5.36 -27.30 3.65
C SER A 361 -5.98 -28.02 2.44
N GLU A 362 -6.24 -27.31 1.35
CA GLU A 362 -6.94 -27.79 0.15
C GLU A 362 -5.97 -28.10 -1.00
N LEU A 363 -4.67 -27.86 -0.80
CA LEU A 363 -3.61 -28.02 -1.79
C LEU A 363 -2.52 -28.95 -1.24
N ILE A 364 -2.23 -30.02 -1.98
CA ILE A 364 -1.10 -30.89 -1.73
C ILE A 364 -0.16 -30.77 -2.93
N LEU A 365 1.07 -30.29 -2.72
CA LEU A 365 2.07 -30.24 -3.77
C LEU A 365 2.46 -31.67 -4.15
N TYR A 366 2.29 -32.03 -5.42
CA TYR A 366 2.55 -33.38 -5.91
C TYR A 366 3.88 -33.47 -6.63
N ASN A 367 4.12 -32.60 -7.61
CA ASN A 367 5.35 -32.61 -8.40
C ASN A 367 5.77 -31.18 -8.77
N VAL A 368 7.08 -30.99 -8.93
CA VAL A 368 7.68 -29.77 -9.49
C VAL A 368 8.61 -30.21 -10.61
N ASN A 369 8.24 -29.90 -11.84
CA ASN A 369 9.08 -30.16 -12.99
C ASN A 369 9.89 -28.92 -13.32
N ILE A 370 11.21 -29.05 -13.39
CA ILE A 370 12.15 -27.95 -13.63
C ILE A 370 12.77 -28.16 -15.01
N VAL A 371 12.74 -27.12 -15.85
CA VAL A 371 13.27 -27.11 -17.21
C VAL A 371 14.21 -25.92 -17.34
N ASP A 372 15.43 -26.12 -17.80
CA ASP A 372 16.34 -25.01 -18.10
C ASP A 372 15.86 -24.30 -19.39
N GLU A 373 15.94 -22.97 -19.44
CA GLU A 373 15.61 -22.20 -20.65
C GLU A 373 16.50 -22.56 -21.86
N HIS A 374 17.67 -23.16 -21.62
CA HIS A 374 18.61 -23.55 -22.67
C HIS A 374 18.31 -24.94 -23.27
N THR A 375 17.41 -25.73 -22.68
CA THR A 375 17.02 -27.06 -23.15
C THR A 375 15.68 -27.04 -23.88
N ASN A 376 15.59 -26.29 -24.99
CA ASN A 376 14.50 -26.45 -25.97
C ASN A 376 14.75 -27.61 -26.95
N THR A 377 15.84 -28.36 -26.79
CA THR A 377 16.05 -29.61 -27.51
C THR A 377 15.26 -30.71 -26.82
N THR A 378 14.19 -31.18 -27.46
CA THR A 378 13.65 -32.52 -27.22
C THR A 378 14.81 -33.52 -27.15
N PRO A 379 14.88 -34.41 -26.14
CA PRO A 379 15.91 -35.43 -26.10
C PRO A 379 15.76 -36.31 -27.33
N ASP A 380 16.64 -36.11 -28.31
CA ASP A 380 16.75 -37.00 -29.46
C ASP A 380 17.59 -38.21 -29.04
N ASP A 381 17.21 -39.37 -29.59
CA ASP A 381 17.66 -40.70 -29.22
C ASP A 381 19.12 -40.85 -28.72
N ASN A 382 19.25 -41.50 -27.56
CA ASN A 382 20.32 -42.40 -27.14
C ASN A 382 21.79 -41.95 -27.12
N THR A 383 22.15 -40.66 -27.28
CA THR A 383 23.59 -40.27 -27.21
C THR A 383 23.94 -38.93 -26.57
N GLN A 384 23.01 -38.21 -25.92
CA GLN A 384 23.37 -37.06 -25.10
C GLN A 384 23.15 -37.35 -23.61
N ASP A 385 24.20 -37.12 -22.82
CA ASP A 385 24.13 -37.14 -21.36
C ASP A 385 23.04 -36.16 -20.88
N LEU A 386 21.86 -36.72 -20.60
CA LEU A 386 20.68 -36.08 -20.00
C LEU A 386 20.94 -35.48 -18.60
N TYR A 387 22.18 -35.44 -18.15
CA TYR A 387 22.58 -34.99 -16.82
C TYR A 387 23.07 -33.54 -16.74
N ASP A 388 23.27 -32.81 -17.84
CA ASP A 388 24.22 -31.68 -17.78
C ASP A 388 23.63 -30.25 -17.63
N TYR A 389 22.30 -30.06 -17.71
CA TYR A 389 21.71 -28.71 -17.53
C TYR A 389 20.55 -28.66 -16.52
N ALA A 390 19.60 -29.61 -16.58
CA ALA A 390 18.44 -29.65 -15.69
C ALA A 390 18.73 -30.15 -14.25
N THR A 391 19.95 -30.63 -13.96
CA THR A 391 20.27 -31.29 -12.68
C THR A 391 20.88 -30.36 -11.62
N SER A 392 21.26 -29.14 -12.00
CA SER A 392 21.88 -28.20 -11.06
C SER A 392 20.87 -27.48 -10.17
N ILE A 393 19.59 -27.40 -10.56
CA ILE A 393 18.56 -26.71 -9.79
C ILE A 393 17.67 -27.74 -9.11
N GLN A 394 17.48 -27.62 -7.81
CA GLN A 394 16.69 -28.54 -7.01
C GLN A 394 15.57 -27.81 -6.30
N PHE A 395 14.38 -28.41 -6.32
CA PHE A 395 13.29 -28.02 -5.43
C PHE A 395 13.60 -28.51 -4.01
N ILE A 396 13.64 -27.59 -3.05
CA ILE A 396 14.01 -27.90 -1.65
C ILE A 396 12.83 -27.80 -0.66
N GLY A 397 11.67 -27.35 -1.12
CA GLY A 397 10.47 -27.25 -0.29
C GLY A 397 9.59 -26.07 -0.63
N MET A 398 8.53 -25.87 0.14
CA MET A 398 7.58 -24.79 -0.06
C MET A 398 7.37 -24.03 1.25
N ASN A 399 7.33 -22.69 1.19
CA ASN A 399 7.03 -21.85 2.33
C ASN A 399 5.97 -20.80 1.95
N GLY A 400 4.87 -20.77 2.71
CA GLY A 400 3.78 -19.82 2.47
C GLY A 400 3.21 -19.89 1.06
N GLY A 401 3.15 -21.08 0.45
CA GLY A 401 2.65 -21.29 -0.92
C GLY A 401 3.66 -21.02 -2.03
N ARG A 402 4.85 -20.51 -1.69
CA ARG A 402 5.94 -20.24 -2.64
C ARG A 402 6.95 -21.37 -2.62
N LEU A 403 7.27 -21.90 -3.80
CA LEU A 403 8.29 -22.93 -3.95
C LEU A 403 9.68 -22.35 -3.68
N MET A 404 10.54 -23.17 -3.10
CA MET A 404 11.92 -22.84 -2.76
C MET A 404 12.86 -23.70 -3.59
N PHE A 405 13.93 -23.06 -4.09
CA PHE A 405 14.91 -23.70 -4.95
C PHE A 405 16.32 -23.52 -4.41
N ASP A 406 17.20 -24.44 -4.79
CA ASP A 406 18.63 -24.37 -4.53
C ASP A 406 19.42 -24.74 -5.78
N LYS A 407 20.66 -24.24 -5.88
CA LYS A 407 21.56 -24.53 -6.99
C LYS A 407 22.72 -25.38 -6.49
N VAL A 408 22.74 -26.64 -6.89
CA VAL A 408 23.85 -27.55 -6.63
C VAL A 408 24.97 -27.27 -7.61
N THR A 409 26.01 -26.57 -7.14
CA THR A 409 27.28 -26.45 -7.87
C THR A 409 28.09 -27.73 -7.67
N SER A 410 28.19 -28.59 -8.70
CA SER A 410 29.13 -29.70 -8.66
C SER A 410 30.56 -29.15 -8.82
N SER A 411 31.52 -29.67 -8.06
CA SER A 411 32.93 -29.25 -8.14
C SER A 411 33.60 -29.50 -9.50
N ASN A 412 32.90 -30.22 -10.40
CA ASN A 412 33.35 -30.56 -11.74
C ASN A 412 32.55 -29.86 -12.85
N SER A 413 31.56 -29.00 -12.52
CA SER A 413 30.85 -28.25 -13.55
C SER A 413 31.77 -27.14 -14.08
N THR A 414 32.30 -27.33 -15.29
CA THR A 414 33.02 -26.31 -16.06
C THR A 414 32.15 -25.13 -16.49
N TYR A 415 30.88 -25.10 -16.07
CA TYR A 415 29.83 -24.23 -16.58
C TYR A 415 29.37 -23.11 -15.64
N SER A 416 29.89 -23.04 -14.40
CA SER A 416 29.63 -21.87 -13.55
C SER A 416 30.56 -20.71 -13.94
N THR A 417 30.12 -19.91 -14.90
CA THR A 417 30.75 -18.64 -15.32
C THR A 417 30.48 -17.49 -14.34
N GLU A 418 29.73 -17.75 -13.27
CA GLU A 418 29.40 -16.75 -12.26
C GLU A 418 30.66 -16.27 -11.51
N PRO A 419 30.93 -14.96 -11.44
CA PRO A 419 32.06 -14.44 -10.70
C PRO A 419 31.89 -14.74 -9.22
N LYS A 420 32.97 -15.18 -8.57
CA LYS A 420 32.97 -15.37 -7.11
C LYS A 420 32.83 -14.03 -6.41
N LYS A 421 31.91 -13.94 -5.44
CA LYS A 421 31.74 -12.77 -4.59
C LYS A 421 33.05 -12.45 -3.85
N PRO A 422 33.62 -11.25 -4.00
CA PRO A 422 34.81 -10.88 -3.25
C PRO A 422 34.55 -10.82 -1.74
N THR A 423 35.56 -11.13 -0.93
CA THR A 423 35.44 -11.14 0.54
C THR A 423 34.99 -9.77 1.07
N ASN A 424 34.02 -9.77 1.98
CA ASN A 424 33.40 -8.57 2.61
C ASN A 424 32.58 -7.67 1.67
N TRP A 425 32.35 -8.05 0.42
CA TRP A 425 31.45 -7.32 -0.46
C TRP A 425 29.99 -7.67 -0.16
N ILE A 426 29.10 -6.83 -0.66
CA ILE A 426 27.66 -6.96 -0.55
C ILE A 426 27.13 -7.42 -1.91
N SER A 427 26.25 -8.41 -1.90
CA SER A 427 25.58 -8.89 -3.11
C SER A 427 24.11 -8.48 -3.12
N MET A 428 23.61 -8.04 -4.28
CA MET A 428 22.20 -7.72 -4.46
C MET A 428 21.69 -8.14 -5.83
N TYR A 429 20.41 -8.48 -5.92
CA TYR A 429 19.69 -8.61 -7.18
C TYR A 429 18.93 -7.31 -7.50
N ASP A 430 19.21 -6.71 -8.66
CA ASP A 430 18.62 -5.42 -9.05
C ASP A 430 17.30 -5.55 -9.85
N GLY A 431 16.87 -6.79 -10.12
CA GLY A 431 15.72 -7.11 -10.98
C GLY A 431 16.12 -7.80 -12.29
N ASP A 432 17.37 -7.63 -12.73
CA ASP A 432 17.89 -8.30 -13.93
C ASP A 432 19.23 -9.00 -13.69
N ASN A 433 20.12 -8.37 -12.93
CA ASN A 433 21.49 -8.79 -12.69
C ASN A 433 21.78 -9.00 -11.19
N ILE A 434 22.78 -9.82 -10.91
CA ILE A 434 23.45 -9.83 -9.61
C ILE A 434 24.60 -8.83 -9.64
N ILE A 435 24.63 -7.99 -8.61
CA ILE A 435 25.62 -6.92 -8.45
C ILE A 435 26.37 -7.13 -7.14
N TYR A 436 27.70 -7.09 -7.22
CA TYR A 436 28.58 -7.02 -6.07
C TYR A 436 29.10 -5.60 -5.87
N LEU A 437 28.91 -5.06 -4.67
CA LEU A 437 29.38 -3.75 -4.24
C LEU A 437 30.30 -3.89 -3.03
N ARG A 438 31.33 -3.04 -2.92
CA ARG A 438 32.19 -3.00 -1.73
C ARG A 438 31.42 -2.66 -0.46
N GLU A 439 30.54 -1.68 -0.57
CA GLU A 439 29.73 -1.17 0.54
C GLU A 439 28.42 -0.55 0.03
N LEU A 440 27.50 -0.31 0.96
CA LEU A 440 26.28 0.46 0.68
C LEU A 440 26.51 1.93 0.97
N HIS A 441 26.01 2.76 0.07
CA HIS A 441 25.94 4.20 0.24
C HIS A 441 24.52 4.64 0.53
N TYR A 442 24.36 5.81 1.15
CA TYR A 442 23.10 6.32 1.65
C TYR A 442 22.85 7.75 1.17
N ILE A 443 21.60 8.01 0.83
CA ILE A 443 21.03 9.35 0.73
C ILE A 443 20.71 9.80 2.14
N VAL A 444 21.15 10.99 2.50
CA VAL A 444 20.84 11.64 3.77
C VAL A 444 20.28 13.01 3.50
N GLU A 445 19.08 13.28 3.99
CA GLU A 445 18.49 14.61 4.07
C GLU A 445 18.18 14.92 5.52
N THR A 446 18.44 16.16 5.95
CA THR A 446 18.22 16.61 7.32
C THR A 446 17.14 17.68 7.36
N ASP A 447 16.11 17.49 8.18
CA ASP A 447 15.15 18.54 8.46
C ASP A 447 15.80 19.71 9.25
N LEU A 448 15.73 20.90 8.68
CA LEU A 448 16.27 22.13 9.26
C LEU A 448 15.28 22.88 10.17
N SER A 449 14.01 22.49 10.20
CA SER A 449 12.96 23.14 10.99
C SER A 449 13.33 23.24 12.48
N GLY A 450 13.95 22.21 13.04
CA GLY A 450 14.47 22.17 14.42
C GLY A 450 15.93 22.58 14.59
N LYS A 451 16.63 22.95 13.50
CA LYS A 451 18.08 23.26 13.51
C LYS A 451 18.40 24.73 13.27
N VAL A 452 17.42 25.53 12.86
CA VAL A 452 17.56 26.97 12.66
C VAL A 452 17.00 27.70 13.87
N PHE A 453 17.89 28.41 14.57
CA PHE A 453 17.60 29.21 15.75
C PHE A 453 17.84 30.69 15.47
N THR A 454 17.00 31.54 16.06
CA THR A 454 17.11 32.99 15.99
C THR A 454 17.20 33.55 17.40
N VAL A 455 18.16 34.44 17.65
CA VAL A 455 18.33 35.16 18.92
C VAL A 455 18.32 36.64 18.61
N ILE A 456 17.43 37.36 19.27
CA ILE A 456 17.24 38.79 19.06
C ILE A 456 18.02 39.55 20.12
N ASN A 457 18.86 40.50 19.69
CA ASN A 457 19.55 41.44 20.56
C ASN A 457 19.08 42.88 20.25
N GLU A 458 19.57 43.88 20.99
CA GLU A 458 19.14 45.27 20.84
C GLU A 458 19.34 45.83 19.43
N ASP A 459 20.47 45.48 18.78
CA ASP A 459 20.86 46.04 17.48
C ASP A 459 20.90 45.02 16.35
N ASP A 460 20.78 43.73 16.65
CA ASP A 460 20.98 42.67 15.66
C ASP A 460 20.10 41.44 15.87
N LEU A 461 19.95 40.69 14.78
CA LEU A 461 19.38 39.35 14.73
C LEU A 461 20.50 38.34 14.50
N LYS A 462 20.74 37.46 15.47
CA LYS A 462 21.65 36.33 15.30
C LYS A 462 20.89 35.11 14.81
N VAL A 463 21.32 34.57 13.68
CA VAL A 463 20.78 33.34 13.09
C VAL A 463 21.83 32.25 13.22
N LYS A 464 21.46 31.13 13.82
CA LYS A 464 22.30 29.96 14.00
C LYS A 464 21.67 28.75 13.33
N ILE A 465 22.42 28.11 12.44
CA ILE A 465 22.03 26.88 11.75
C ILE A 465 22.95 25.78 12.25
N LEU A 466 22.41 24.77 12.93
CA LEU A 466 23.21 23.64 13.38
C LEU A 466 23.73 22.82 12.19
N ALA A 467 24.84 22.12 12.42
CA ALA A 467 25.42 21.17 11.47
C ALA A 467 24.36 20.19 10.93
N PHE A 468 24.37 20.00 9.61
CA PHE A 468 23.42 19.19 8.86
C PHE A 468 24.04 18.60 7.59
N LYS A 469 23.34 17.62 7.04
CA LYS A 469 23.75 16.82 5.88
C LYS A 469 22.62 16.80 4.86
N SER A 470 22.97 16.97 3.58
CA SER A 470 22.02 16.88 2.48
C SER A 470 22.71 16.31 1.24
N THR A 471 22.18 15.20 0.73
CA THR A 471 22.67 14.57 -0.48
C THR A 471 22.34 15.40 -1.71
N SER A 472 21.08 15.81 -1.85
CA SER A 472 20.60 16.60 -2.97
C SER A 472 21.33 17.94 -3.11
N LEU A 473 21.61 18.60 -1.99
CA LEU A 473 22.33 19.88 -1.96
C LEU A 473 23.87 19.73 -1.92
N GLY A 474 24.39 18.52 -1.76
CA GLY A 474 25.84 18.28 -1.65
C GLY A 474 26.47 18.82 -0.36
N VAL A 475 25.70 18.92 0.72
CA VAL A 475 26.12 19.56 1.98
C VAL A 475 26.52 18.51 3.02
N ASP A 476 27.67 18.72 3.67
CA ASP A 476 28.09 18.02 4.88
C ASP A 476 28.79 19.01 5.81
N THR A 477 28.00 19.71 6.63
CA THR A 477 28.55 20.70 7.56
C THR A 477 28.92 20.03 8.88
N GLN A 478 30.16 20.26 9.34
CA GLN A 478 30.66 19.72 10.62
C GLN A 478 30.49 20.72 11.77
N MET A 479 30.40 22.02 11.47
CA MET A 479 30.24 23.10 12.43
C MET A 479 28.94 23.87 12.17
N PRO A 480 28.29 24.42 13.22
CA PRO A 480 27.15 25.29 13.04
C PRO A 480 27.56 26.57 12.29
N PHE A 481 26.66 27.04 11.43
CA PHE A 481 26.78 28.33 10.77
C PHE A 481 26.12 29.41 11.63
N GLU A 482 26.79 30.54 11.78
CA GLU A 482 26.27 31.68 12.54
C GLU A 482 26.36 32.95 11.69
N LYS A 483 25.25 33.70 11.64
CA LYS A 483 25.18 34.97 10.95
C LYS A 483 24.52 36.01 11.84
N THR A 484 25.22 37.11 12.06
CA THR A 484 24.65 38.31 12.68
C THR A 484 24.16 39.25 11.58
N ILE A 485 22.87 39.59 11.63
CA ILE A 485 22.24 40.52 10.72
C ILE A 485 21.96 41.81 11.51
N PRO A 486 22.65 42.92 11.22
CA PRO A 486 22.32 44.19 11.87
C PRO A 486 20.91 44.61 11.45
N PHE A 487 20.11 45.08 12.40
CA PHE A 487 18.84 45.67 12.04
C PHE A 487 19.07 46.92 11.19
N VAL A 488 18.38 46.99 10.05
CA VAL A 488 18.41 48.20 9.22
C VAL A 488 17.58 49.26 9.95
N LYS A 489 18.28 50.18 10.65
CA LYS A 489 17.66 51.30 11.34
C LYS A 489 17.36 52.43 10.37
N THR A 490 16.09 52.81 10.22
CA THR A 490 15.68 53.99 9.44
C THR A 490 15.21 55.08 10.39
N SER A 491 15.70 56.32 10.20
CA SER A 491 15.21 57.47 10.95
C SER A 491 14.02 58.07 10.22
N VAL A 492 12.86 58.08 10.87
CA VAL A 492 11.70 58.81 10.38
C VAL A 492 11.12 59.56 11.57
N ASN A 493 11.05 60.88 11.45
CA ASN A 493 10.69 61.81 12.52
C ASN A 493 11.61 61.75 13.76
N GLY A 494 12.90 61.43 13.57
CA GLY A 494 13.89 61.41 14.66
C GLY A 494 13.91 60.16 15.54
N VAL A 495 13.17 59.12 15.16
CA VAL A 495 13.14 57.81 15.84
C VAL A 495 13.84 56.77 14.96
N GLU A 496 14.79 56.02 15.50
CA GLU A 496 15.43 54.88 14.82
C GLU A 496 14.46 53.67 14.77
N ARG A 497 14.24 53.11 13.58
CA ARG A 497 13.24 52.05 13.33
C ARG A 497 13.85 50.82 12.69
N ILE A 498 13.55 49.62 13.19
CA ILE A 498 13.87 48.36 12.50
C ILE A 498 12.99 48.24 11.24
N ARG A 499 13.60 48.23 10.05
CA ARG A 499 12.89 48.07 8.77
C ARG A 499 12.35 46.64 8.65
N GLU A 500 11.11 46.50 8.17
CA GLU A 500 10.58 45.20 7.75
C GLU A 500 11.43 44.64 6.60
N ALA A 501 11.88 43.41 6.75
CA ALA A 501 12.76 42.79 5.77
C ALA A 501 12.52 41.29 5.74
N GLU A 502 12.64 40.73 4.55
CA GLU A 502 12.70 39.29 4.35
C GLU A 502 14.13 38.93 3.92
N TYR A 503 14.65 37.88 4.53
CA TYR A 503 16.00 37.41 4.29
C TYR A 503 15.96 35.98 3.77
N ALA A 504 16.67 35.72 2.68
CA ALA A 504 16.81 34.39 2.10
C ALA A 504 18.13 33.76 2.55
N PHE A 505 18.04 32.55 3.12
CA PHE A 505 19.20 31.69 3.37
C PHE A 505 19.18 30.56 2.33
N TYR A 506 20.31 30.35 1.66
CA TYR A 506 20.41 29.43 0.52
C TYR A 506 21.75 28.71 0.49
N ILE A 507 21.82 27.57 -0.19
CA ILE A 507 23.10 26.90 -0.51
C ILE A 507 23.55 27.39 -1.87
N ASN A 508 24.73 28.01 -1.91
CA ASN A 508 25.29 28.53 -3.14
C ASN A 508 25.76 27.38 -4.05
N VAL A 509 25.29 27.37 -5.29
CA VAL A 509 25.56 26.29 -6.26
C VAL A 509 27.03 26.18 -6.69
N HIS A 510 27.81 27.25 -6.54
CA HIS A 510 29.21 27.28 -6.96
C HIS A 510 30.20 26.79 -5.91
N ASN A 511 29.93 27.07 -4.62
CA ASN A 511 30.85 26.72 -3.53
C ASN A 511 30.23 25.82 -2.44
N GLN A 512 28.94 25.51 -2.53
CA GLN A 512 28.18 24.70 -1.56
C GLN A 512 28.19 25.24 -0.13
N GLU A 513 28.46 26.55 0.04
CA GLU A 513 28.39 27.23 1.33
C GLU A 513 27.02 27.89 1.52
N ILE A 514 26.68 28.17 2.79
CA ILE A 514 25.45 28.88 3.13
C ILE A 514 25.62 30.37 2.80
N GLY A 515 24.84 30.83 1.83
CA GLY A 515 24.67 32.22 1.47
C GLY A 515 23.51 32.88 2.22
N PHE A 516 23.53 34.21 2.21
CA PHE A 516 22.49 35.05 2.80
C PHE A 516 22.36 36.32 1.96
N ASP A 517 21.13 36.66 1.59
CA ASP A 517 20.78 37.92 0.91
C ASP A 517 19.43 38.44 1.42
N PHE A 518 19.12 39.71 1.13
CA PHE A 518 17.73 40.15 1.15
C PHE A 518 16.94 39.35 0.13
N LEU A 519 15.68 39.03 0.44
CA LEU A 519 14.85 38.21 -0.43
C LEU A 519 14.65 38.87 -1.82
N GLU A 520 14.61 40.20 -1.88
CA GLU A 520 14.49 40.96 -3.13
C GLU A 520 15.75 40.87 -4.02
N ASP A 521 16.91 40.62 -3.40
CA ASP A 521 18.19 40.48 -4.10
C ASP A 521 18.51 39.01 -4.44
N PHE A 522 17.75 38.05 -3.91
CA PHE A 522 17.95 36.64 -4.19
C PHE A 522 17.43 36.28 -5.58
N THR A 523 18.25 35.57 -6.33
CA THR A 523 17.93 35.05 -7.66
C THR A 523 18.29 33.56 -7.71
N GLU A 524 17.53 32.75 -8.45
CA GLU A 524 17.68 31.28 -8.46
C GLU A 524 19.05 30.81 -8.97
N ASP A 525 19.76 31.63 -9.75
CA ASP A 525 21.14 31.37 -10.19
C ASP A 525 22.16 31.40 -9.05
N LYS A 526 21.84 32.06 -7.93
CA LYS A 526 22.72 32.09 -6.74
C LYS A 526 22.73 30.77 -6.00
N GLY A 527 21.63 30.00 -6.05
CA GLY A 527 21.55 28.68 -5.44
C GLY A 527 20.18 28.29 -4.93
N GLU A 528 20.16 27.23 -4.12
CA GLU A 528 18.92 26.61 -3.63
C GLU A 528 18.51 27.19 -2.28
N MET A 529 17.32 27.79 -2.21
CA MET A 529 16.82 28.43 -0.99
C MET A 529 16.40 27.39 0.05
N LEU A 530 16.90 27.53 1.28
CA LEU A 530 16.59 26.64 2.40
C LEU A 530 15.40 27.15 3.20
N PHE A 531 15.42 28.43 3.56
CA PHE A 531 14.38 29.07 4.35
C PHE A 531 14.46 30.58 4.23
N THR A 532 13.38 31.24 4.63
CA THR A 532 13.34 32.69 4.77
C THR A 532 13.10 33.08 6.22
N ILE A 533 13.69 34.20 6.63
CA ILE A 533 13.39 34.87 7.89
C ILE A 533 12.66 36.16 7.56
N ARG A 534 11.49 36.36 8.15
CA ARG A 534 10.66 37.54 7.98
C ARG A 534 10.64 38.33 9.27
N VAL A 535 11.04 39.59 9.18
CA VAL A 535 10.91 40.56 10.27
C VAL A 535 9.79 41.51 9.89
N TYR A 536 8.70 41.50 10.66
CA TYR A 536 7.53 42.35 10.41
C TYR A 536 6.93 42.86 11.72
N GLN A 537 6.13 43.93 11.63
CA GLN A 537 5.47 44.51 12.80
C GLN A 537 4.23 43.72 13.21
N THR A 538 4.05 43.51 14.51
CA THR A 538 2.85 42.83 15.00
C THR A 538 1.64 43.76 14.93
N PRO A 539 0.41 43.25 14.76
CA PRO A 539 -0.78 44.11 14.68
C PRO A 539 -1.00 45.03 15.90
N ASP A 540 -0.51 44.64 17.08
CA ASP A 540 -0.57 45.42 18.31
C ASP A 540 0.56 46.46 18.44
N SER A 541 1.43 46.57 17.42
CA SER A 541 2.27 47.74 17.20
C SER A 541 1.40 48.95 16.83
N ILE A 542 0.22 48.72 16.23
CA ILE A 542 -0.68 49.78 15.81
C ILE A 542 -1.65 50.12 16.94
N GLN A 543 -1.41 51.24 17.61
CA GLN A 543 -2.36 51.82 18.56
C GLN A 543 -3.16 52.91 17.87
N VAL A 544 -4.46 52.69 17.72
CA VAL A 544 -5.39 53.71 17.25
C VAL A 544 -6.10 54.31 18.45
N THR A 545 -5.82 55.58 18.73
CA THR A 545 -6.43 56.28 19.86
C THR A 545 -7.48 57.27 19.35
N ASP A 546 -8.74 57.07 19.74
CA ASP A 546 -9.84 57.99 19.45
C ASP A 546 -9.73 59.24 20.31
N MET A 547 -9.49 60.39 19.67
CA MET A 547 -9.27 61.65 20.39
C MET A 547 -10.56 62.27 20.93
N ARG A 548 -11.74 61.71 20.60
CA ARG A 548 -13.03 62.15 21.16
C ARG A 548 -13.29 61.60 22.56
N GLN A 549 -12.52 60.60 22.99
CA GLN A 549 -12.58 60.04 24.32
C GLN A 549 -11.38 60.52 25.15
N LEU A 550 -11.29 61.80 25.57
CA LEU A 550 -10.52 62.22 26.76
C LEU A 550 -10.79 63.69 27.18
N GLY A 551 -11.01 63.89 28.50
CA GLY A 551 -10.88 65.17 29.23
C GLY A 551 -12.17 65.87 29.69
N GLY A 552 -12.30 66.09 31.01
CA GLY A 552 -13.39 66.89 31.61
C GLY A 552 -12.92 67.67 32.83
N GLY A 553 -12.24 68.80 32.61
CA GLY A 553 -11.78 69.72 33.66
C GLY A 553 -10.68 70.70 33.21
N LEU A 554 -10.16 71.48 34.15
CA LEU A 554 -9.07 72.46 34.00
C LEU A 554 -7.68 71.78 33.93
N LYS A 555 -6.67 72.44 33.33
CA LYS A 555 -5.26 71.99 33.36
C LYS A 555 -4.74 71.89 34.80
N GLU A 556 -3.76 71.01 35.06
CA GLU A 556 -3.21 70.73 36.40
C GLU A 556 -2.64 71.95 37.15
N ASP A 557 -2.24 72.98 36.41
CA ASP A 557 -1.60 74.21 36.89
C ASP A 557 -2.57 75.41 37.05
N ALA A 558 -3.85 75.24 36.71
CA ALA A 558 -4.87 76.27 36.86
C ALA A 558 -5.57 76.19 38.23
N ALA A 559 -5.91 77.34 38.82
CA ALA A 559 -6.66 77.39 40.08
C ALA A 559 -8.08 76.85 39.90
N ASP A 560 -8.55 76.05 40.87
CA ASP A 560 -9.88 75.43 40.83
C ASP A 560 -10.98 76.50 40.73
N ASN A 561 -11.88 76.34 39.74
CA ASN A 561 -13.06 77.18 39.58
C ASN A 561 -14.33 76.32 39.55
N TYR A 562 -14.96 76.19 40.70
CA TYR A 562 -16.15 75.35 40.92
C TYR A 562 -17.44 75.89 40.26
N ASN A 563 -17.41 77.10 39.69
CA ASN A 563 -18.54 77.67 38.94
C ASN A 563 -18.54 77.29 37.45
N LEU A 564 -17.50 76.60 36.97
CA LEU A 564 -17.31 76.27 35.55
C LEU A 564 -17.28 74.75 35.37
N MET A 565 -18.43 74.09 35.56
CA MET A 565 -18.54 72.64 35.31
C MET A 565 -18.42 72.26 33.82
N ASP A 566 -18.42 73.21 32.88
CA ASP A 566 -18.48 72.96 31.43
C ASP A 566 -17.25 73.46 30.63
N ILE A 567 -16.05 73.53 31.23
CA ILE A 567 -14.82 73.77 30.46
C ILE A 567 -14.04 72.45 30.33
N GLY A 568 -13.96 71.92 29.11
CA GLY A 568 -13.18 70.73 28.78
C GLY A 568 -11.80 71.10 28.23
N HIS A 569 -10.75 70.67 28.92
CA HIS A 569 -9.37 70.70 28.42
C HIS A 569 -8.85 69.26 28.23
N ILE A 570 -8.15 68.98 27.12
CA ILE A 570 -7.70 67.64 26.72
C ILE A 570 -6.78 66.97 27.76
N ASN A 571 -6.06 67.77 28.56
CA ASN A 571 -5.21 67.32 29.67
C ASN A 571 -5.82 67.56 31.07
N GLY A 572 -7.13 67.81 31.18
CA GLY A 572 -7.78 68.18 32.44
C GLY A 572 -8.23 66.99 33.30
N ARG A 573 -8.19 67.15 34.63
CA ARG A 573 -8.62 66.12 35.60
C ARG A 573 -10.14 65.92 35.53
N PRO A 574 -10.67 64.68 35.51
CA PRO A 574 -12.11 64.43 35.42
C PRO A 574 -12.85 64.76 36.73
N TYR A 575 -13.79 65.72 36.70
CA TYR A 575 -14.77 65.88 37.77
C TYR A 575 -15.91 64.87 37.60
N ARG A 576 -16.17 64.03 38.62
CA ARG A 576 -17.34 63.13 38.65
C ARG A 576 -18.44 63.71 39.56
N PRO A 577 -19.71 63.75 39.13
CA PRO A 577 -20.81 64.16 39.99
C PRO A 577 -21.03 63.11 41.09
N ALA A 578 -20.96 63.51 42.36
CA ALA A 578 -21.35 62.69 43.50
C ALA A 578 -22.86 62.82 43.76
N GLY A 579 -23.55 61.70 44.00
CA GLY A 579 -24.95 61.71 44.44
C GLY A 579 -25.06 62.17 45.89
N THR A 580 -26.11 62.90 46.26
CA THR A 580 -26.36 63.27 47.67
C THR A 580 -27.65 62.60 48.14
N VAL A 581 -27.58 61.91 49.27
CA VAL A 581 -28.75 61.25 49.90
C VAL A 581 -29.05 61.95 51.21
N VAL A 582 -30.27 62.49 51.34
CA VAL A 582 -30.67 63.28 52.52
C VAL A 582 -31.55 62.46 53.45
N PHE A 583 -31.18 62.40 54.74
CA PHE A 583 -31.94 61.74 55.80
C PHE A 583 -32.44 62.79 56.79
N THR A 584 -33.75 62.81 57.08
CA THR A 584 -34.32 63.68 58.12
C THR A 584 -34.82 62.80 59.27
N LEU A 585 -34.29 63.04 60.47
CA LEU A 585 -34.56 62.25 61.68
C LEU A 585 -35.04 63.16 62.83
N PRO A 586 -35.89 62.68 63.75
CA PRO A 586 -36.30 63.44 64.93
C PRO A 586 -35.10 63.87 65.79
N THR A 587 -35.18 65.05 66.41
CA THR A 587 -34.07 65.66 67.16
C THR A 587 -33.63 64.83 68.36
N LYS A 588 -34.53 64.01 68.94
CA LYS A 588 -34.18 63.06 70.02
C LYS A 588 -33.07 62.06 69.63
N TYR A 589 -32.85 61.81 68.34
CA TYR A 589 -31.82 60.88 67.87
C TYR A 589 -30.46 61.53 67.62
N LYS A 590 -30.34 62.86 67.79
CA LYS A 590 -29.11 63.60 67.53
C LYS A 590 -27.93 63.13 68.40
N GLU A 591 -28.19 62.66 69.62
CA GLU A 591 -27.15 62.08 70.49
C GLU A 591 -26.50 60.82 69.91
N TYR A 592 -27.15 60.16 68.95
CA TYR A 592 -26.65 58.96 68.26
C TYR A 592 -26.14 59.24 66.84
N GLU A 593 -25.97 60.51 66.44
CA GLU A 593 -25.58 60.92 65.08
C GLU A 593 -24.38 60.14 64.53
N ASN A 594 -23.31 60.01 65.33
CA ASN A 594 -22.11 59.27 64.94
C ASN A 594 -22.38 57.77 64.66
N LEU A 595 -23.29 57.14 65.41
CA LEU A 595 -23.66 55.75 65.20
C LEU A 595 -24.53 55.58 63.95
N ILE A 596 -25.43 56.54 63.73
CA ILE A 596 -26.33 56.59 62.57
C ILE A 596 -25.54 56.82 61.29
N GLU A 597 -24.63 57.80 61.26
CA GLU A 597 -23.77 58.09 60.11
C GLU A 597 -22.88 56.88 59.77
N LYS A 598 -22.30 56.23 60.79
CA LYS A 598 -21.50 55.02 60.60
C LYS A 598 -22.33 53.85 60.05
N ALA A 599 -23.61 53.76 60.41
CA ALA A 599 -24.52 52.75 59.86
C ALA A 599 -24.87 53.08 58.40
N ILE A 600 -25.22 54.33 58.09
CA ILE A 600 -25.55 54.77 56.72
C ILE A 600 -24.37 54.54 55.77
N LYS A 601 -23.15 54.91 56.20
CA LYS A 601 -21.92 54.71 55.42
C LYS A 601 -21.61 53.25 55.08
N LYS A 602 -22.20 52.28 55.78
CA LYS A 602 -22.06 50.85 55.42
C LYS A 602 -22.91 50.45 54.20
N TYR A 603 -23.96 51.21 53.88
CA TYR A 603 -24.98 50.80 52.91
C TYR A 603 -25.13 51.75 51.70
N ILE A 604 -24.50 52.93 51.72
CA ILE A 604 -24.47 53.84 50.56
C ILE A 604 -23.34 53.49 49.59
N GLY A 605 -23.51 53.80 48.30
CA GLY A 605 -22.49 53.61 47.28
C GLY A 605 -21.26 54.49 47.53
N ALA A 606 -20.08 54.05 47.07
CA ALA A 606 -18.80 54.74 47.31
C ALA A 606 -18.73 56.18 46.73
N SER A 607 -19.69 56.56 45.88
CA SER A 607 -19.81 57.88 45.25
C SER A 607 -20.91 58.77 45.83
N ASP A 608 -21.62 58.33 46.87
CA ASP A 608 -22.71 59.08 47.48
C ASP A 608 -22.30 59.74 48.80
N VAL A 609 -22.75 60.99 49.01
CA VAL A 609 -22.55 61.74 50.25
C VAL A 609 -23.87 61.77 51.03
N PRO A 610 -23.92 61.21 52.26
CA PRO A 610 -25.10 61.31 53.09
C PRO A 610 -25.14 62.66 53.82
N VAL A 611 -26.29 63.32 53.82
CA VAL A 611 -26.55 64.53 54.63
C VAL A 611 -27.67 64.20 55.61
N ILE A 612 -27.43 64.36 56.92
CA ILE A 612 -28.38 64.01 57.97
C ILE A 612 -28.86 65.30 58.65
N PHE A 613 -30.17 65.52 58.66
CA PHE A 613 -30.84 66.59 59.40
C PHE A 613 -31.58 66.02 60.61
N PHE A 614 -31.45 66.70 61.75
CA PHE A 614 -32.16 66.36 62.97
C PHE A 614 -33.20 67.41 63.31
N GLU A 615 -34.43 67.18 62.88
CA GLU A 615 -35.54 68.11 62.99
C GLU A 615 -36.79 67.37 63.48
N ASP A 616 -37.41 67.88 64.53
CA ASP A 616 -38.75 67.48 64.94
C ASP A 616 -39.76 68.24 64.08
N LYS A 617 -40.79 67.55 63.58
CA LYS A 617 -41.91 68.20 62.90
C LYS A 617 -42.78 68.98 63.88
#